data_AF-A0A3A0F7U2-F1
#
_entry.id   AF-A0A3A0F7U2-F1
#
_cell.length_a   1.000
_cell.length_b   1.000
_cell.length_c   1.000
_cell.angle_alpha   90.00
_cell.angle_beta   90.00
_cell.angle_gamma   90.00
#
_symmetry.space_group_name_H-M   'P 1'
#
loop_
_entity.id
_entity.type
_entity.pdbx_description
1 polymer ?
#
loop_
_entity_poly.entity_id
_entity_poly.type
_entity_poly.pdbx_seq_one_letter_code
_entity_poly.pdbx_strand_id
1 'polypeptide(L)'
;MLVGRLLGFSILSRGWIGIGILVCALAGLSWFYSRWRRIDDGSLAETLEELSILAAYAPVVASLSYVLAAVAMPLVDPQLAELDRLVGLDWPAWYRLVSSFPTLESALALLYRSSLVHIVLLLLALGLLGRRDRARELNMLLITTSFPMVVLSGFLPAQSAWIQYDMGLEKAYHLSQFESLRNGTLRVPRARHATGDRHVSVVPHCDCSHSRLGD
;
A
#
# COMPACT_ATOMS: atom_id res chain seq x y z
N MET A 1 -0.36 -7.58 -16.75
CA MET A 1 0.67 -6.90 -17.59
C MET A 1 0.09 -5.98 -18.67
N LEU A 2 -1.07 -6.28 -19.28
CA LEU A 2 -1.67 -5.43 -20.34
C LEU A 2 -2.30 -4.12 -19.84
N VAL A 3 -3.03 -4.12 -18.71
CA VAL A 3 -3.76 -2.93 -18.23
C VAL A 3 -2.81 -1.80 -17.78
N GLY A 4 -1.68 -2.13 -17.14
CA GLY A 4 -0.68 -1.13 -16.73
C GLY A 4 0.07 -0.49 -17.90
N ARG A 5 0.31 -1.23 -18.99
CA ARG A 5 0.95 -0.69 -20.20
C ARG A 5 0.04 0.30 -20.95
N LEU A 6 -1.27 0.06 -20.94
CA LEU A 6 -2.26 0.97 -21.53
C LEU A 6 -2.38 2.30 -20.76
N LEU A 7 -2.04 2.32 -19.47
CA LEU A 7 -2.01 3.50 -18.62
C LEU A 7 -0.61 4.12 -18.44
N GLY A 8 0.40 3.64 -19.18
CA GLY A 8 1.77 4.16 -19.12
C GLY A 8 2.56 3.77 -17.86
N PHE A 9 2.07 2.83 -17.04
CA PHE A 9 2.74 2.34 -15.85
C PHE A 9 3.72 1.20 -16.18
N SER A 10 4.99 1.35 -15.80
CA SER A 10 5.90 0.21 -15.68
C SER A 10 6.08 -0.14 -14.21
N ILE A 11 5.45 -1.25 -13.80
CA ILE A 11 5.70 -1.80 -12.47
C ILE A 11 7.06 -2.47 -12.54
N LEU A 12 7.99 -2.16 -11.62
CA LEU A 12 9.34 -2.73 -11.64
C LEU A 12 9.25 -4.27 -11.64
N SER A 13 9.58 -4.89 -12.77
CA SER A 13 9.56 -6.34 -12.95
C SER A 13 10.39 -7.07 -11.90
N ARG A 14 11.47 -6.42 -11.42
CA ARG A 14 12.33 -6.92 -10.34
C ARG A 14 11.58 -7.21 -9.04
N GLY A 15 10.64 -6.36 -8.64
CA GLY A 15 9.86 -6.57 -7.41
C GLY A 15 8.93 -7.77 -7.52
N TRP A 16 8.26 -7.90 -8.67
CA TRP A 16 7.37 -9.03 -8.95
C TRP A 16 8.10 -10.36 -9.06
N ILE A 17 9.32 -10.39 -9.60
CA ILE A 17 10.14 -11.60 -9.62
C ILE A 17 10.46 -12.04 -8.19
N GLY A 18 10.87 -11.11 -7.32
CA GLY A 18 11.14 -11.41 -5.91
C GLY A 18 9.90 -11.95 -5.17
N ILE A 19 8.74 -11.32 -5.38
CA ILE A 19 7.46 -11.78 -4.83
C ILE A 19 7.11 -13.17 -5.37
N GLY A 20 7.24 -13.40 -6.67
CA GLY A 20 6.96 -14.69 -7.30
C GLY A 20 7.85 -15.80 -6.76
N ILE A 21 9.15 -15.54 -6.58
CA ILE A 21 10.09 -16.49 -5.94
C ILE A 21 9.64 -16.79 -4.51
N LEU A 22 9.29 -15.78 -3.72
CA LEU A 22 8.82 -15.96 -2.34
C LEU A 22 7.56 -16.82 -2.28
N VAL A 23 6.55 -16.51 -3.09
CA VAL A 23 5.28 -17.27 -3.16
C VAL A 23 5.56 -18.71 -3.58
N CYS A 24 6.34 -18.93 -4.64
CA CYS A 24 6.70 -20.27 -5.10
C CYS A 24 7.50 -21.05 -4.04
N ALA A 25 8.40 -20.39 -3.32
CA ALA A 25 9.17 -21.02 -2.25
C ALA A 25 8.27 -21.45 -1.09
N LEU A 26 7.36 -20.58 -0.63
CA LEU A 26 6.41 -20.89 0.44
C LEU A 26 5.43 -21.99 0.04
N ALA A 27 4.84 -21.90 -1.15
CA ALA A 27 3.91 -22.91 -1.68
C ALA A 27 4.62 -24.25 -1.95
N GLY A 28 5.83 -24.22 -2.50
CA GLY A 28 6.65 -25.42 -2.71
C GLY A 28 7.06 -26.08 -1.40
N LEU A 29 7.39 -25.29 -0.37
CA LEU A 29 7.69 -25.79 0.96
C LEU A 29 6.45 -26.38 1.63
N SER A 30 5.29 -25.72 1.51
CA SER A 30 3.99 -26.25 1.94
C SER A 30 3.69 -27.60 1.28
N TRP A 31 3.83 -27.69 -0.04
CA TRP A 31 3.64 -28.92 -0.82
C TRP A 31 4.61 -30.03 -0.40
N PHE A 32 5.89 -29.71 -0.20
CA PHE A 32 6.90 -30.65 0.26
C PHE A 32 6.56 -31.23 1.64
N TYR A 33 6.19 -30.37 2.59
CA TYR A 33 5.83 -30.81 3.94
C TYR A 33 4.52 -31.60 3.99
N SER A 34 3.51 -31.24 3.18
CA SER A 34 2.24 -31.96 3.12
C SER A 34 2.35 -33.30 2.39
N ARG A 35 3.12 -33.37 1.29
CA ARG A 35 3.17 -34.54 0.41
C ARG A 35 4.21 -35.58 0.81
N TRP A 36 5.38 -35.14 1.27
CA TRP A 36 6.52 -36.03 1.46
C TRP A 36 6.84 -36.30 2.93
N ARG A 37 6.72 -35.30 3.80
CA ARG A 37 7.07 -35.45 5.22
C ARG A 37 5.91 -35.79 6.14
N ARG A 38 4.63 -35.77 5.67
CA ARG A 38 3.40 -36.08 6.44
C ARG A 38 3.63 -35.99 7.96
N ILE A 39 4.01 -34.80 8.43
CA ILE A 39 4.18 -34.57 9.87
C ILE A 39 2.76 -34.64 10.43
N ASP A 40 2.56 -35.47 11.47
CA ASP A 40 1.25 -35.88 11.98
C ASP A 40 0.28 -34.71 12.25
N ASP A 41 0.82 -33.51 12.51
CA ASP A 41 0.03 -32.34 12.86
C ASP A 41 -0.28 -31.38 11.73
N GLY A 42 0.25 -31.55 10.49
CA GLY A 42 0.03 -30.76 9.24
C GLY A 42 0.03 -29.21 9.31
N SER A 43 0.22 -28.65 10.49
CA SER A 43 -0.01 -27.25 10.84
C SER A 43 1.00 -26.34 10.15
N LEU A 44 2.26 -26.79 10.06
CA LEU A 44 3.30 -26.06 9.36
C LEU A 44 3.00 -25.90 7.86
N ALA A 45 2.53 -26.96 7.19
CA ALA A 45 2.25 -26.93 5.76
C ALA A 45 1.14 -25.94 5.43
N GLU A 46 0.06 -25.93 6.22
CA GLU A 46 -1.06 -25.01 6.03
C GLU A 46 -0.71 -23.57 6.42
N THR A 47 0.11 -23.38 7.45
CA THR A 47 0.63 -22.05 7.79
C THR A 47 1.43 -21.45 6.63
N LEU A 48 2.29 -22.25 6.01
CA LEU A 48 3.08 -21.84 4.84
C LEU A 48 2.18 -21.55 3.63
N GLU A 49 1.10 -22.31 3.46
CA GLU A 49 0.11 -22.07 2.41
C GLU A 49 -0.58 -20.70 2.62
N GLU A 50 -1.10 -20.43 3.82
CA GLU A 50 -1.77 -19.16 4.13
C GLU A 50 -0.82 -17.95 3.99
N LEU A 51 0.45 -18.10 4.40
CA LEU A 51 1.48 -17.08 4.17
C LEU A 51 1.78 -16.87 2.68
N SER A 52 1.76 -17.93 1.87
CA SER A 52 1.95 -17.81 0.42
C SER A 52 0.80 -17.02 -0.23
N ILE A 53 -0.43 -17.24 0.24
CA ILE A 53 -1.62 -16.51 -0.23
C ILE A 53 -1.52 -15.03 0.17
N LEU A 54 -1.15 -14.73 1.43
CA LEU A 54 -0.91 -13.35 1.89
C LEU A 54 0.13 -12.64 1.02
N ALA A 55 1.27 -13.29 0.78
CA ALA A 55 2.37 -12.74 -0.02
C ALA A 55 1.96 -12.53 -1.49
N ALA A 56 1.06 -13.35 -2.02
CA ALA A 56 0.55 -13.23 -3.38
C ALA A 56 -0.47 -12.09 -3.55
N TYR A 57 -1.44 -11.95 -2.63
CA TYR A 57 -2.52 -10.99 -2.80
C TYR A 57 -2.10 -9.56 -2.44
N ALA A 58 -1.28 -9.35 -1.40
CA ALA A 58 -1.00 -8.02 -0.87
C ALA A 58 -0.39 -7.07 -1.93
N PRO A 59 0.59 -7.50 -2.75
CA PRO A 59 1.13 -6.68 -3.84
C PRO A 59 0.10 -6.39 -4.96
N VAL A 60 -0.86 -7.29 -5.19
CA VAL A 60 -1.94 -7.09 -6.18
C VAL A 60 -2.86 -5.97 -5.73
N VAL A 61 -3.32 -6.02 -4.47
CA VAL A 61 -4.19 -4.99 -3.87
C VAL A 61 -3.46 -3.64 -3.84
N ALA A 62 -2.19 -3.61 -3.43
CA ALA A 62 -1.38 -2.39 -3.45
C ALA A 62 -1.20 -1.83 -4.87
N SER A 63 -0.99 -2.71 -5.86
CA SER A 63 -0.87 -2.26 -7.26
C SER A 63 -2.19 -1.70 -7.79
N LEU A 64 -3.32 -2.31 -7.41
CA LEU A 64 -4.64 -1.82 -7.77
C LEU A 64 -4.90 -0.42 -7.18
N SER A 65 -4.51 -0.16 -5.93
CA SER A 65 -4.68 1.17 -5.32
C SER A 65 -3.87 2.24 -6.05
N TYR A 66 -2.66 1.91 -6.53
CA TYR A 66 -1.87 2.83 -7.35
C TYR A 66 -2.52 3.13 -8.71
N VAL A 67 -3.06 2.10 -9.37
CA VAL A 67 -3.77 2.27 -10.65
C VAL A 67 -5.01 3.15 -10.45
N LEU A 68 -5.80 2.88 -9.42
CA LEU A 68 -7.00 3.67 -9.13
C LEU A 68 -6.67 5.11 -8.74
N ALA A 69 -5.61 5.33 -7.96
CA ALA A 69 -5.15 6.68 -7.64
C ALA A 69 -4.79 7.47 -8.91
N ALA A 70 -4.18 6.82 -9.91
CA ALA A 70 -3.79 7.44 -11.17
C ALA A 70 -4.96 7.80 -12.09
N VAL A 71 -6.16 7.25 -11.89
CA VAL A 71 -7.38 7.64 -12.63
C VAL A 71 -7.73 9.11 -12.38
N ALA A 72 -7.20 9.73 -11.31
CA ALA A 72 -7.31 11.15 -11.03
C ALA A 72 -8.76 11.67 -10.89
N MET A 73 -9.68 10.82 -10.41
CA MET A 73 -11.05 11.21 -10.04
C MET A 73 -11.06 12.42 -9.08
N PRO A 74 -12.08 13.31 -9.14
CA PRO A 74 -12.15 14.49 -8.28
C PRO A 74 -12.01 14.15 -6.80
N LEU A 75 -11.17 14.89 -6.08
CA LEU A 75 -10.93 14.69 -4.66
C LEU A 75 -12.16 15.06 -3.85
N VAL A 76 -12.45 14.26 -2.83
CA VAL A 76 -13.59 14.47 -1.90
C VAL A 76 -13.16 14.95 -0.52
N ASP A 77 -11.91 15.43 -0.37
CA ASP A 77 -11.37 15.94 0.90
C ASP A 77 -12.29 16.99 1.58
N PRO A 78 -12.92 17.96 0.86
CA PRO A 78 -13.86 18.90 1.51
C PRO A 78 -15.11 18.25 2.09
N GLN A 79 -15.70 17.29 1.37
CA GLN A 79 -16.90 16.56 1.79
C GLN A 79 -16.60 15.67 3.00
N LEU A 80 -15.43 15.03 3.02
CA LEU A 80 -14.98 14.26 4.18
C LEU A 80 -14.71 15.17 5.37
N ALA A 81 -14.09 16.33 5.17
CA ALA A 81 -13.86 17.31 6.24
C ALA A 81 -15.19 17.84 6.83
N GLU A 82 -16.22 18.01 6.00
CA GLU A 82 -17.56 18.35 6.49
C GLU A 82 -18.17 17.21 7.31
N LEU A 83 -18.06 15.96 6.85
CA LEU A 83 -18.52 14.79 7.59
C LEU A 83 -17.81 14.65 8.94
N ASP A 84 -16.49 14.84 8.97
CA ASP A 84 -15.70 14.84 10.20
C ASP A 84 -16.24 15.87 11.19
N ARG A 85 -16.54 17.10 10.72
CA ARG A 85 -17.15 18.15 11.55
C ARG A 85 -18.54 17.79 12.04
N LEU A 86 -19.36 17.11 11.24
CA LEU A 86 -20.70 16.65 11.64
C LEU A 86 -20.65 15.62 12.77
N VAL A 87 -19.63 14.75 12.77
CA VAL A 87 -19.40 13.76 13.85
C VAL A 87 -18.66 14.39 15.05
N GLY A 88 -18.23 15.65 14.94
CA GLY A 88 -17.52 16.37 16.00
C GLY A 88 -16.01 16.09 16.04
N LEU A 89 -15.44 15.58 14.96
CA LEU A 89 -14.00 15.35 14.82
C LEU A 89 -13.28 16.62 14.35
N ASP A 90 -12.54 17.25 15.25
CA ASP A 90 -11.64 18.39 14.94
C ASP A 90 -10.21 17.87 14.74
N TRP A 91 -9.83 17.69 13.47
CA TRP A 91 -8.50 17.23 13.06
C TRP A 91 -7.35 18.11 13.58
N PRO A 92 -7.38 19.45 13.44
CA PRO A 92 -6.39 20.33 14.04
C PRO A 92 -6.26 20.19 15.56
N ALA A 93 -7.36 20.08 16.30
CA ALA A 93 -7.33 19.88 17.75
C ALA A 93 -6.74 18.53 18.12
N TRP A 94 -7.12 17.47 17.40
CA TRP A 94 -6.57 16.13 17.59
C TRP A 94 -5.08 16.08 17.32
N TYR A 95 -4.62 16.70 16.23
CA TYR A 95 -3.20 16.79 15.90
C TYR A 95 -2.41 17.50 17.01
N ARG A 96 -2.88 18.66 17.49
CA ARG A 96 -2.24 19.39 18.60
C ARG A 96 -2.16 18.55 19.88
N LEU A 97 -3.22 17.81 20.19
CA LEU A 97 -3.25 16.92 21.34
C LEU A 97 -2.18 15.84 21.21
N VAL A 98 -2.13 15.11 20.10
CA VAL A 98 -1.15 14.04 19.89
C VAL A 98 0.27 14.61 19.87
N SER A 99 0.51 15.74 19.20
CA SER A 99 1.84 16.37 19.15
C SER A 99 2.32 16.91 20.50
N SER A 100 1.42 17.13 21.46
CA SER A 100 1.79 17.54 22.82
C SER A 100 2.36 16.39 23.67
N PHE A 101 2.19 15.13 23.24
CA PHE A 101 2.64 13.94 23.95
C PHE A 101 3.60 13.10 23.08
N PRO A 102 4.93 13.32 23.16
CA PRO A 102 5.91 12.63 22.31
C PRO A 102 5.88 11.09 22.43
N THR A 103 5.55 10.58 23.62
CA THR A 103 5.40 9.14 23.86
C THR A 103 4.19 8.56 23.14
N LEU A 104 3.05 9.26 23.18
CA LEU A 104 1.83 8.86 22.47
C LEU A 104 2.07 8.88 20.96
N GLU A 105 2.66 9.96 20.44
CA GLU A 105 2.99 10.08 19.02
C GLU A 105 3.89 8.94 18.55
N SER A 106 4.95 8.64 19.31
CA SER A 106 5.89 7.56 19.01
C SER A 106 5.21 6.18 19.06
N ALA A 107 4.33 5.96 20.04
CA ALA A 107 3.58 4.71 20.18
C ALA A 107 2.63 4.51 18.99
N LEU A 108 1.89 5.55 18.58
CA LEU A 108 1.02 5.48 17.39
C LEU A 108 1.83 5.21 16.11
N ALA A 109 2.97 5.88 15.94
CA ALA A 109 3.86 5.64 14.81
C ALA A 109 4.39 4.20 14.79
N LEU A 110 4.74 3.64 15.94
CA LEU A 110 5.19 2.24 16.06
C LEU A 110 4.06 1.26 15.72
N LEU A 111 2.86 1.48 16.25
CA LEU A 111 1.68 0.66 15.95
C LEU A 111 1.34 0.68 14.45
N TYR A 112 1.39 1.87 13.83
CA TYR A 112 1.15 2.01 12.39
C TYR A 112 2.17 1.22 11.56
N ARG A 113 3.47 1.34 11.87
CA ARG A 113 4.56 0.66 11.15
C ARG A 113 4.59 -0.86 11.35
N SER A 114 4.09 -1.34 12.49
CA SER A 114 4.11 -2.76 12.84
C SER A 114 2.84 -3.51 12.42
N SER A 115 1.83 -2.83 11.88
CA SER A 115 0.56 -3.43 11.45
C SER A 115 0.72 -4.70 10.59
N LEU A 116 1.56 -4.65 9.56
CA LEU A 116 1.84 -5.82 8.70
C LEU A 116 2.54 -6.95 9.46
N VAL A 117 3.47 -6.61 10.35
CA VAL A 117 4.17 -7.60 11.18
C VAL A 117 3.19 -8.30 12.10
N HIS A 118 2.24 -7.58 12.70
CA HIS A 118 1.18 -8.16 13.52
C HIS A 118 0.32 -9.16 12.74
N ILE A 119 -0.05 -8.84 11.48
CA ILE A 119 -0.83 -9.76 10.63
C ILE A 119 -0.06 -11.06 10.36
N VAL A 120 1.22 -10.95 9.99
CA VAL A 120 2.07 -12.12 9.73
C VAL A 120 2.25 -12.96 10.99
N LEU A 121 2.52 -12.32 12.14
CA LEU A 121 2.66 -13.00 13.43
C LEU A 121 1.36 -13.70 13.86
N LEU A 122 0.20 -13.09 13.61
CA LEU A 122 -1.10 -13.71 13.90
C LEU A 122 -1.35 -14.94 13.03
N LEU A 123 -1.03 -14.89 11.74
CA LEU A 123 -1.15 -16.07 10.86
C LEU A 123 -0.20 -17.19 11.28
N LEU A 124 1.05 -16.85 11.61
CA LEU A 124 2.02 -17.80 12.16
C LEU A 124 1.53 -18.42 13.47
N ALA A 125 1.05 -17.60 14.41
CA ALA A 125 0.53 -18.08 15.68
C ALA A 125 -0.69 -18.98 15.47
N LEU A 126 -1.71 -18.53 14.74
CA LEU A 126 -2.92 -19.33 14.50
C LEU A 126 -2.60 -20.66 13.81
N GLY A 127 -1.73 -20.61 12.79
CA GLY A 127 -1.30 -21.79 12.06
C GLY A 127 -0.52 -22.77 12.94
N LEU A 128 0.51 -22.30 13.66
CA LEU A 128 1.36 -23.14 14.52
C LEU A 128 0.64 -23.66 15.77
N LEU A 129 -0.38 -22.96 16.27
CA LEU A 129 -1.27 -23.45 17.33
C LEU A 129 -2.37 -24.40 16.81
N GLY A 130 -2.33 -24.80 15.52
CA GLY A 130 -3.29 -25.72 14.93
C GLY A 130 -4.68 -25.14 14.65
N ARG A 131 -4.88 -23.81 14.82
CA ARG A 131 -6.13 -23.10 14.58
C ARG A 131 -6.27 -22.68 13.11
N ARG A 132 -6.15 -23.65 12.22
CA ARG A 132 -6.06 -23.45 10.76
C ARG A 132 -7.29 -22.76 10.18
N ASP A 133 -8.48 -23.15 10.62
CA ASP A 133 -9.73 -22.50 10.21
C ASP A 133 -9.72 -20.99 10.48
N ARG A 134 -9.12 -20.58 11.61
CA ARG A 134 -9.00 -19.17 11.99
C ARG A 134 -7.93 -18.44 11.19
N ALA A 135 -6.83 -19.12 10.85
CA ALA A 135 -5.82 -18.55 9.96
C ALA A 135 -6.40 -18.28 8.56
N ARG A 136 -7.15 -19.25 8.02
CA ARG A 136 -7.87 -19.11 6.75
C ARG A 136 -8.94 -18.04 6.80
N GLU A 137 -9.74 -18.01 7.86
CA GLU A 137 -10.77 -16.98 8.08
C GLU A 137 -10.14 -15.59 8.08
N LEU A 138 -9.04 -15.39 8.82
CA LEU A 138 -8.30 -14.13 8.84
C LEU A 138 -7.86 -13.72 7.42
N ASN A 139 -7.26 -14.64 6.66
CA ASN A 139 -6.78 -14.36 5.32
C ASN A 139 -7.92 -14.02 4.36
N MET A 140 -9.02 -14.78 4.42
CA MET A 140 -10.23 -14.52 3.64
C MET A 140 -10.85 -13.17 3.99
N LEU A 141 -10.92 -12.80 5.27
CA LEU A 141 -11.40 -11.49 5.72
C LEU A 141 -10.50 -10.38 5.19
N LEU A 142 -9.18 -10.54 5.26
CA LEU A 142 -8.24 -9.55 4.71
C LEU A 142 -8.47 -9.34 3.22
N ILE A 143 -8.58 -10.42 2.44
CA ILE A 143 -8.83 -10.34 1.00
C ILE A 143 -10.18 -9.68 0.72
N THR A 144 -11.25 -10.23 1.28
CA THR A 144 -12.63 -9.81 0.98
C THR A 144 -12.95 -8.39 1.45
N THR A 145 -12.28 -7.87 2.47
CA THR A 145 -12.45 -6.49 2.93
C THR A 145 -11.52 -5.51 2.19
N SER A 146 -10.29 -5.90 1.89
CA SER A 146 -9.31 -4.99 1.25
C SER A 146 -9.70 -4.65 -0.19
N PHE A 147 -10.22 -5.62 -0.96
CA PHE A 147 -10.63 -5.39 -2.35
C PHE A 147 -11.70 -4.29 -2.49
N PRO A 148 -12.88 -4.40 -1.84
CA PRO A 148 -13.90 -3.35 -1.93
C PRO A 148 -13.42 -2.03 -1.33
N MET A 149 -12.59 -2.05 -0.28
CA MET A 149 -12.02 -0.83 0.29
C MET A 149 -11.13 -0.08 -0.71
N VAL A 150 -10.26 -0.79 -1.44
CA VAL A 150 -9.41 -0.20 -2.49
C VAL A 150 -10.25 0.30 -3.66
N VAL A 151 -11.27 -0.45 -4.08
CA VAL A 151 -12.19 -0.01 -5.14
C VAL A 151 -12.94 1.26 -4.73
N LEU A 152 -13.50 1.29 -3.53
CA LEU A 152 -14.19 2.45 -2.98
C LEU A 152 -13.28 3.67 -2.88
N SER A 153 -12.03 3.47 -2.45
CA SER A 153 -11.01 4.52 -2.42
C SER A 153 -10.70 5.11 -3.80
N GLY A 154 -10.88 4.35 -4.88
CA GLY A 154 -10.76 4.86 -6.25
C GLY A 154 -11.94 5.76 -6.66
N PHE A 155 -13.14 5.46 -6.19
CA PHE A 155 -14.36 6.26 -6.47
C PHE A 155 -14.47 7.51 -5.61
N LEU A 156 -13.99 7.42 -4.36
CA LEU A 156 -13.99 8.50 -3.39
C LEU A 156 -12.54 8.82 -2.98
N PRO A 157 -11.72 9.33 -3.91
CA PRO A 157 -10.32 9.58 -3.61
C PRO A 157 -10.18 10.76 -2.65
N ALA A 158 -9.33 10.58 -1.64
CA ALA A 158 -8.96 11.62 -0.70
C ALA A 158 -7.44 11.65 -0.55
N GLN A 159 -6.88 12.83 -0.30
CA GLN A 159 -5.45 13.00 -0.08
C GLN A 159 -5.09 12.71 1.38
N SER A 160 -5.54 13.60 2.28
CA SER A 160 -5.31 13.54 3.72
C SER A 160 -5.84 14.79 4.40
N ALA A 161 -6.16 14.67 5.69
CA ALA A 161 -6.43 15.83 6.54
C ALA A 161 -5.22 16.80 6.65
N TRP A 162 -3.99 16.33 6.41
CA TRP A 162 -2.78 17.16 6.47
C TRP A 162 -2.76 18.27 5.42
N ILE A 163 -3.15 17.98 4.19
CA ILE A 163 -3.24 19.00 3.12
C ILE A 163 -4.45 19.90 3.36
N GLN A 164 -5.60 19.32 3.71
CA GLN A 164 -6.85 20.07 3.92
C GLN A 164 -6.73 21.16 5.01
N TYR A 165 -5.93 20.92 6.04
CA TYR A 165 -5.74 21.82 7.18
C TYR A 165 -4.32 22.40 7.31
N ASP A 166 -3.46 22.21 6.30
CA ASP A 166 -2.06 22.68 6.28
C ASP A 166 -1.26 22.33 7.55
N MET A 167 -1.32 21.06 7.96
CA MET A 167 -0.74 20.58 9.22
C MET A 167 0.13 19.33 9.02
N GLY A 168 1.30 19.27 9.67
CA GLY A 168 2.15 18.08 9.69
C GLY A 168 2.75 17.68 8.33
N LEU A 169 2.91 18.65 7.41
CA LEU A 169 3.40 18.41 6.04
C LEU A 169 4.82 17.80 6.01
N GLU A 170 5.62 17.98 7.05
CA GLU A 170 6.94 17.33 7.16
C GLU A 170 6.86 15.80 7.23
N LYS A 171 5.72 15.24 7.62
CA LYS A 171 5.46 13.80 7.73
C LYS A 171 4.70 13.25 6.51
N ALA A 172 4.31 14.11 5.59
CA ALA A 172 3.48 13.78 4.43
C ALA A 172 4.26 13.22 3.22
N TYR A 173 5.32 12.43 3.45
CA TYR A 173 6.19 11.94 2.38
C TYR A 173 5.44 11.10 1.31
N HIS A 174 4.39 10.37 1.72
CA HIS A 174 3.53 9.61 0.82
C HIS A 174 2.71 10.48 -0.15
N LEU A 175 2.40 11.73 0.20
CA LEU A 175 1.57 12.61 -0.61
C LEU A 175 2.26 13.01 -1.91
N SER A 176 3.58 13.25 -1.86
CA SER A 176 4.38 13.51 -3.05
C SER A 176 4.24 12.40 -4.10
N GLN A 177 4.21 11.14 -3.67
CA GLN A 177 4.02 10.00 -4.55
C GLN A 177 2.58 9.96 -5.10
N PHE A 178 1.58 10.20 -4.24
CA PHE A 178 0.16 10.24 -4.63
C PHE A 178 -0.12 11.33 -5.68
N GLU A 179 0.35 12.55 -5.46
CA GLU A 179 0.22 13.67 -6.40
C GLU A 179 0.94 13.39 -7.71
N SER A 180 2.15 12.83 -7.63
CA SER A 180 2.94 12.49 -8.82
C SER A 180 2.29 11.41 -9.68
N LEU A 181 1.50 10.51 -9.08
CA LEU A 181 0.71 9.52 -9.81
C LEU A 181 -0.48 10.17 -10.52
N ARG A 182 -1.17 11.09 -9.85
CA ARG A 182 -2.37 11.77 -10.35
C ARG A 182 -2.09 12.77 -11.45
N ASN A 183 -0.97 13.49 -11.36
CA ASN A 183 -0.55 14.45 -12.38
C ASN A 183 0.22 13.78 -13.55
N GLY A 184 0.37 12.44 -13.52
CA GLY A 184 1.02 11.66 -14.59
C GLY A 184 2.54 11.79 -14.67
N THR A 185 3.19 12.44 -13.69
CA THR A 185 4.65 12.63 -13.64
C THR A 185 5.39 11.36 -13.18
N LEU A 186 4.74 10.49 -12.39
CA LEU A 186 5.27 9.21 -11.94
C LEU A 186 4.65 8.05 -12.71
N ARG A 187 5.34 7.63 -13.76
CA ARG A 187 4.99 6.46 -14.58
C ARG A 187 5.68 5.15 -14.13
N VAL A 188 6.64 5.26 -13.21
CA VAL A 188 7.44 4.15 -12.70
C VAL A 188 7.66 4.33 -11.19
N PRO A 189 7.06 3.50 -10.30
CA PRO A 189 7.30 3.56 -8.86
C PRO A 189 8.74 3.17 -8.52
N ARG A 190 9.68 4.12 -8.56
CA ARG A 190 11.08 3.89 -8.17
C ARG A 190 11.16 3.95 -6.65
N ALA A 191 11.52 2.84 -6.00
CA ALA A 191 11.94 2.84 -4.60
C ALA A 191 13.28 3.60 -4.49
N ARG A 192 13.21 4.93 -4.32
CA ARG A 192 14.38 5.74 -3.98
C ARG A 192 14.43 5.86 -2.46
N HIS A 193 15.58 5.55 -1.88
CA HIS A 193 15.83 5.68 -0.46
C HIS A 193 15.54 7.10 0.02
N ALA A 194 14.97 7.18 1.23
CA ALA A 194 14.79 8.39 2.00
C ALA A 194 16.16 8.96 2.38
N THR A 195 16.78 9.69 1.47
CA THR A 195 17.85 10.62 1.79
C THR A 195 17.32 11.99 1.41
N GLY A 196 17.14 12.84 2.42
CA GLY A 196 16.53 14.15 2.29
C GLY A 196 17.21 14.98 1.21
N ASP A 197 16.50 15.24 0.12
CA ASP A 197 16.83 16.31 -0.79
C ASP A 197 15.53 17.01 -1.17
N ARG A 198 15.34 18.20 -0.60
CA ARG A 198 14.18 19.06 -0.83
C ARG A 198 14.34 19.73 -2.19
N HIS A 199 14.19 19.04 -3.31
CA HIS A 199 13.84 19.66 -4.59
C HIS A 199 13.28 18.61 -5.54
N VAL A 200 11.98 18.64 -5.78
CA VAL A 200 11.35 17.96 -6.91
C VAL A 200 11.76 18.74 -8.16
N SER A 201 12.85 18.34 -8.79
CA SER A 201 13.23 18.86 -10.10
C SER A 201 12.28 18.27 -11.15
N VAL A 202 11.30 19.08 -11.55
CA VAL A 202 10.50 18.87 -12.77
C VAL A 202 11.46 18.90 -13.95
N VAL A 203 11.71 17.75 -14.57
CA VAL A 203 12.42 17.72 -15.85
C VAL A 203 11.45 18.25 -16.92
N PRO A 204 11.70 19.39 -17.57
CA PRO A 204 10.84 19.86 -18.64
C PRO A 204 10.96 18.91 -19.82
N HIS A 205 9.81 18.59 -20.41
CA HIS A 205 9.72 17.85 -21.66
C HIS A 205 10.30 18.74 -22.77
N CYS A 206 11.51 18.45 -23.27
CA CYS A 206 12.01 19.09 -24.47
C CYS A 206 11.20 18.55 -25.66
N ASP A 207 10.27 19.37 -26.14
CA ASP A 207 9.57 19.21 -27.41
C ASP A 207 10.56 19.54 -28.53
N CYS A 208 11.17 18.50 -29.11
CA CYS A 208 11.95 18.64 -30.34
C CYS A 208 10.98 18.57 -31.53
N SER A 209 10.36 19.70 -31.88
CA SER A 209 9.69 19.83 -33.18
C SER A 209 9.70 21.27 -33.72
N HIS A 210 10.22 21.39 -34.95
CA HIS A 210 10.12 22.51 -35.90
C HIS A 210 10.87 23.84 -35.67
N SER A 211 12.01 23.98 -36.36
CA SER A 211 12.25 25.12 -37.29
C SER A 211 13.42 24.85 -38.25
N ARG A 212 13.12 24.38 -39.47
CA ARG A 212 13.88 24.76 -40.68
C ARG A 212 13.27 26.08 -41.17
N LEU A 213 14.10 27.11 -41.41
CA LEU A 213 14.02 28.12 -42.51
C LEU A 213 14.70 29.45 -42.11
N GLY A 214 15.60 29.94 -42.97
CA GLY A 214 16.16 31.31 -43.03
C GLY A 214 17.32 31.57 -42.06
N ASP A 215 18.56 31.89 -42.45
CA ASP A 215 19.13 32.43 -43.70
C ASP A 215 20.50 31.82 -44.00
#